data_AF-A0A379T0F6-F1
#
_entry.id   AF-A0A379T0F6-F1
#
_cell.length_a   1.000
_cell.length_b   1.000
_cell.length_c   1.000
_cell.angle_alpha   90.00
_cell.angle_beta   90.00
_cell.angle_gamma   90.00
#
_symmetry.space_group_name_H-M   'P 1'
#
loop_
_entity.id
_entity.type
_entity.pdbx_description
1 polymer ?
#
loop_
_entity_poly.entity_id
_entity_poly.type
_entity_poly.pdbx_seq_one_letter_code
_entity_poly.pdbx_strand_id
1 'polypeptide(L)'
;MENKRTLVVALGGNALLKRGEPLEADIQRKNIELAAKTIAQLTQQWRVVLVHGNGPQVGLLALQNSAYASVTPYPLDILGAESQGMIGYMLQQALKNQLPEREISVLLTPSRSRCQRPGIPESNQIYRTDLRRSAGPRVTGRKGLGIQSRR
;
A
#
# COMPACT_ATOMS: atom_id res chain seq x y z
N MET A 1 11.55 -14.83 28.97
CA MET A 1 11.32 -14.73 27.51
C MET A 1 12.69 -14.65 26.86
N GLU A 2 13.01 -15.57 25.95
CA GLU A 2 14.25 -15.47 25.14
C GLU A 2 14.32 -14.10 24.47
N ASN A 3 15.49 -13.47 24.54
CA ASN A 3 15.72 -12.14 23.97
C ASN A 3 15.89 -12.25 22.44
N LYS A 4 14.77 -12.48 21.73
CA LYS A 4 14.74 -12.58 20.28
C LYS A 4 15.05 -11.23 19.64
N ARG A 5 15.91 -11.22 18.63
CA ARG A 5 16.18 -10.01 17.82
C ARG A 5 14.90 -9.55 17.11
N THR A 6 14.79 -8.25 16.89
CA THR A 6 13.63 -7.67 16.21
C THR A 6 13.81 -7.73 14.70
N LEU A 7 12.81 -8.23 13.99
CA LEU A 7 12.74 -8.28 12.53
C LEU A 7 11.55 -7.43 12.07
N VAL A 8 11.81 -6.40 11.26
CA VAL A 8 10.76 -5.61 10.62
C VAL A 8 10.50 -6.18 9.23
N VAL A 9 9.26 -6.57 8.94
CA VAL A 9 8.84 -7.12 7.65
C VAL A 9 7.87 -6.15 6.99
N ALA A 10 8.23 -5.69 5.80
CA ALA A 10 7.40 -4.79 5.00
C ALA A 10 6.62 -5.57 3.93
N LEU A 11 5.31 -5.61 4.07
CA LEU A 11 4.38 -6.19 3.10
C LEU A 11 4.01 -5.14 2.06
N GLY A 12 4.51 -5.29 0.83
CA GLY A 12 4.12 -4.39 -0.27
C GLY A 12 2.61 -4.48 -0.54
N GLY A 13 1.99 -3.42 -1.08
CA GLY A 13 0.58 -3.46 -1.48
C GLY A 13 0.27 -4.60 -2.47
N ASN A 14 1.26 -4.94 -3.31
CA ASN A 14 1.19 -6.07 -4.26
C ASN A 14 1.38 -7.46 -3.61
N ALA A 15 1.82 -7.53 -2.35
CA ALA A 15 1.93 -8.77 -1.60
C ALA A 15 0.57 -9.19 -1.00
N LEU A 16 -0.34 -8.24 -0.83
CA LEU A 16 -1.70 -8.46 -0.32
C LEU A 16 -2.74 -8.60 -1.45
N LEU A 17 -2.42 -8.09 -2.64
CA LEU A 17 -3.27 -8.13 -3.82
C LEU A 17 -2.38 -8.12 -5.06
N LYS A 18 -2.37 -9.21 -5.84
CA LYS A 18 -1.47 -9.30 -7.00
C LYS A 18 -1.97 -8.38 -8.10
N ARG A 19 -1.06 -7.90 -8.94
CA ARG A 19 -1.41 -7.06 -10.10
C ARG A 19 -2.39 -7.81 -11.00
N GLY A 20 -3.55 -7.21 -11.25
CA GLY A 20 -4.60 -7.76 -12.11
C GLY A 20 -5.63 -8.62 -11.37
N GLU A 21 -5.46 -8.90 -10.07
CA GLU A 21 -6.51 -9.51 -9.27
C GLU A 21 -7.63 -8.49 -8.98
N PRO A 22 -8.92 -8.91 -9.00
CA PRO A 22 -10.01 -8.09 -8.51
C PRO A 22 -9.78 -7.70 -7.04
N LEU A 23 -10.07 -6.44 -6.70
CA LEU A 23 -10.06 -5.96 -5.32
C LEU A 23 -11.30 -6.44 -4.56
N GLU A 24 -11.40 -7.74 -4.37
CA GLU A 24 -12.45 -8.41 -3.63
C GLU A 24 -11.94 -8.88 -2.26
N ALA A 25 -12.83 -8.84 -1.26
CA ALA A 25 -12.48 -9.18 0.11
C ALA A 25 -11.94 -10.60 0.24
N ASP A 26 -12.53 -11.57 -0.45
CA ASP A 26 -12.13 -12.99 -0.36
C ASP A 26 -10.75 -13.25 -0.97
N ILE A 27 -10.42 -12.57 -2.07
CA ILE A 27 -9.10 -12.64 -2.70
C ILE A 27 -8.05 -12.06 -1.76
N GLN A 28 -8.36 -10.90 -1.17
CA GLN A 28 -7.46 -10.25 -0.22
C GLN A 28 -7.25 -11.09 1.04
N ARG A 29 -8.29 -11.74 1.58
CA ARG A 29 -8.17 -12.69 2.70
C ARG A 29 -7.25 -13.85 2.37
N LYS A 30 -7.43 -14.50 1.22
CA LYS A 30 -6.57 -15.62 0.78
C LYS A 30 -5.09 -15.24 0.70
N ASN A 31 -4.79 -14.08 0.11
CA ASN A 31 -3.42 -13.57 0.02
C ASN A 31 -2.82 -13.26 1.41
N ILE A 32 -3.63 -12.66 2.30
CA ILE A 32 -3.23 -12.37 3.69
C ILE A 32 -2.97 -13.66 4.47
N GLU A 33 -3.82 -14.68 4.32
CA GLU A 33 -3.64 -15.99 4.97
C GLU A 33 -2.34 -16.66 4.54
N LEU A 34 -1.99 -16.57 3.24
CA LEU A 34 -0.72 -17.08 2.75
C LEU A 34 0.47 -16.35 3.39
N ALA A 35 0.42 -15.01 3.44
CA ALA A 35 1.46 -14.21 4.10
C ALA A 35 1.56 -14.54 5.60
N ALA A 36 0.43 -14.71 6.29
CA ALA A 36 0.36 -15.01 7.70
C ALA A 36 1.05 -16.34 8.05
N LYS A 37 0.92 -17.38 7.21
CA LYS A 37 1.63 -18.66 7.38
C LYS A 37 3.15 -18.47 7.40
N THR A 38 3.69 -17.72 6.44
CA THR A 38 5.14 -17.42 6.37
C THR A 38 5.58 -16.59 7.57
N ILE A 39 4.81 -15.56 7.93
CA ILE A 39 5.14 -14.70 9.07
C ILE A 39 5.13 -15.51 10.38
N ALA A 40 4.16 -16.41 10.57
CA ALA A 40 4.08 -17.26 11.75
C ALA A 40 5.35 -18.11 11.94
N GLN A 41 5.96 -18.59 10.85
CA GLN A 41 7.25 -19.30 10.94
C GLN A 41 8.38 -18.37 11.43
N LEU A 42 8.45 -17.13 10.92
CA LEU A 42 9.47 -16.16 11.34
C LEU A 42 9.41 -15.85 12.84
N THR A 43 8.20 -15.80 13.41
CA THR A 43 8.02 -15.54 14.84
C THR A 43 8.58 -16.62 15.78
N GLN A 44 8.95 -17.79 15.25
CA GLN A 44 9.64 -18.82 16.04
C GLN A 44 11.05 -18.36 16.44
N GLN A 45 11.71 -17.55 15.62
CA GLN A 45 13.09 -17.11 15.84
C GLN A 45 13.21 -15.61 16.14
N TRP A 46 12.24 -14.82 15.67
CA TRP A 46 12.31 -13.35 15.72
C TRP A 46 11.15 -12.73 16.50
N ARG A 47 11.39 -11.54 17.08
CA ARG A 47 10.32 -10.62 17.45
C ARG A 47 9.91 -9.84 16.19
N VAL A 48 8.78 -10.19 15.60
CA VAL A 48 8.38 -9.63 14.30
C VAL A 48 7.54 -8.36 14.48
N VAL A 49 7.87 -7.33 13.71
CA VAL A 49 7.07 -6.12 13.51
C VAL A 49 6.66 -6.07 12.04
N LEU A 50 5.36 -5.94 11.78
CA LEU A 50 4.82 -5.86 10.42
C LEU A 50 4.49 -4.42 10.07
N VAL A 51 4.88 -4.02 8.86
CA VAL A 51 4.38 -2.81 8.20
C VAL A 51 3.81 -3.21 6.84
N HIS A 52 2.81 -2.48 6.36
CA HIS A 52 2.20 -2.79 5.07
C HIS A 52 1.93 -1.53 4.25
N GLY A 53 1.89 -1.70 2.93
CA GLY A 53 1.31 -0.71 2.03
C GLY A 53 -0.21 -0.88 1.92
N ASN A 54 -0.89 0.16 1.44
CA ASN A 54 -2.35 0.18 1.27
C ASN A 54 -2.79 0.78 -0.08
N GLY A 55 -1.87 1.00 -1.03
CA GLY A 55 -2.11 1.73 -2.28
C GLY A 55 -3.34 1.24 -3.09
N PRO A 56 -3.45 -0.05 -3.42
CA PRO A 56 -4.62 -0.57 -4.11
C PRO A 56 -5.93 -0.36 -3.32
N GLN A 57 -5.90 -0.57 -2.01
CA GLN A 57 -7.07 -0.49 -1.13
C GLN A 57 -7.57 0.93 -0.97
N VAL A 58 -6.67 1.88 -0.67
CA VAL A 58 -7.02 3.31 -0.56
C VAL A 58 -7.47 3.87 -1.92
N GLY A 59 -6.92 3.35 -3.02
CA GLY A 59 -7.38 3.70 -4.37
C GLY A 59 -8.83 3.26 -4.63
N LEU A 60 -9.19 2.02 -4.28
CA LEU A 60 -10.58 1.55 -4.39
C LEU A 60 -11.52 2.35 -3.48
N LEU A 61 -11.15 2.58 -2.22
CA LEU A 61 -11.94 3.40 -1.30
C LEU A 61 -12.16 4.81 -1.86
N ALA A 62 -11.15 5.44 -2.45
CA ALA A 62 -11.29 6.76 -3.07
C ALA A 62 -12.26 6.75 -4.26
N LEU A 63 -12.24 5.71 -5.08
CA LEU A 63 -13.20 5.54 -6.19
C LEU A 63 -14.62 5.36 -5.66
N GLN A 64 -14.82 4.51 -4.66
CA GLN A 64 -16.12 4.29 -4.01
C GLN A 64 -16.66 5.57 -3.36
N ASN A 65 -15.81 6.26 -2.61
CA ASN A 65 -16.10 7.54 -1.95
C ASN A 65 -16.46 8.64 -2.96
N SER A 66 -15.88 8.61 -4.17
CA SER A 66 -16.21 9.56 -5.25
C SER A 66 -17.47 9.20 -6.02
N ALA A 67 -17.83 7.92 -6.06
CA ALA A 67 -19.04 7.44 -6.74
C ALA A 67 -20.32 7.70 -5.93
N TYR A 68 -20.21 7.88 -4.62
CA TYR A 68 -21.35 8.15 -3.74
C TYR A 68 -21.68 9.65 -3.70
N ALA A 69 -22.74 10.05 -4.40
CA ALA A 69 -23.05 11.47 -4.64
C ALA A 69 -23.79 12.18 -3.49
N SER A 70 -24.30 11.46 -2.49
CA SER A 70 -25.20 12.05 -1.48
C SER A 70 -24.48 12.83 -0.38
N VAL A 71 -23.15 12.69 -0.25
CA VAL A 71 -22.35 13.41 0.74
C VAL A 71 -21.01 13.86 0.16
N THR A 72 -20.36 14.81 0.83
CA THR A 72 -19.00 15.22 0.45
C THR A 72 -18.03 14.03 0.66
N PRO A 73 -17.16 13.73 -0.32
CA PRO A 73 -16.16 12.67 -0.18
C PRO A 73 -15.24 12.92 1.03
N TYR A 74 -14.96 11.86 1.80
CA TYR A 74 -13.95 11.93 2.85
C TYR A 74 -12.56 12.25 2.27
N PRO A 75 -11.71 13.00 3.02
CA PRO A 75 -10.33 13.27 2.62
C PRO A 75 -9.47 12.00 2.61
N LEU A 76 -8.40 12.03 1.82
CA LEU A 76 -7.59 10.85 1.52
C LEU A 76 -6.83 10.29 2.74
N ASP A 77 -6.53 11.12 3.74
CA ASP A 77 -5.92 10.70 5.00
C ASP A 77 -6.87 9.83 5.85
N ILE A 78 -8.16 10.17 5.88
CA ILE A 78 -9.20 9.37 6.53
C ILE A 78 -9.37 8.03 5.80
N LEU A 79 -9.44 8.02 4.47
CA LEU A 79 -9.46 6.78 3.69
C LEU A 79 -8.17 5.96 3.87
N GLY A 80 -7.05 6.64 4.08
CA GLY A 80 -5.78 6.05 4.46
C GLY A 80 -5.87 5.31 5.80
N ALA A 81 -6.47 5.92 6.82
CA ALA A 81 -6.71 5.29 8.11
C ALA A 81 -7.71 4.13 8.01
N GLU A 82 -8.77 4.27 7.21
CA GLU A 82 -9.75 3.21 6.95
C GLU A 82 -9.09 1.96 6.33
N SER A 83 -8.29 2.15 5.29
CA SER A 83 -7.56 1.04 4.65
C SER A 83 -6.50 0.40 5.56
N GLN A 84 -5.90 1.15 6.49
CA GLN A 84 -5.04 0.58 7.54
C GLN A 84 -5.83 -0.32 8.49
N GLY A 85 -7.00 0.14 8.95
CA GLY A 85 -7.89 -0.65 9.80
C GLY A 85 -8.34 -1.94 9.09
N MET A 86 -8.75 -1.83 7.83
CA MET A 86 -9.16 -2.96 6.99
C MET A 86 -8.06 -4.02 6.90
N ILE A 87 -6.85 -3.63 6.43
CA ILE A 87 -5.72 -4.56 6.23
C ILE A 87 -5.24 -5.12 7.57
N GLY A 88 -5.10 -4.26 8.58
CA GLY A 88 -4.66 -4.63 9.91
C GLY A 88 -5.58 -5.66 10.57
N TYR A 89 -6.90 -5.45 10.48
CA TYR A 89 -7.90 -6.41 10.94
C TYR A 89 -7.73 -7.78 10.29
N MET A 90 -7.60 -7.84 8.97
CA MET A 90 -7.44 -9.10 8.24
C MET A 90 -6.12 -9.81 8.60
N LEU A 91 -5.02 -9.07 8.71
CA LEU A 91 -3.72 -9.60 9.13
C LEU A 91 -3.79 -10.15 10.56
N GLN A 92 -4.40 -9.43 11.49
CA GLN A 92 -4.56 -9.87 12.88
C GLN A 92 -5.36 -11.16 12.96
N GLN A 93 -6.50 -11.24 12.27
CA GLN A 93 -7.33 -12.44 12.21
C GLN A 93 -6.53 -13.63 11.65
N ALA A 94 -5.87 -13.45 10.50
CA ALA A 94 -5.10 -14.51 9.87
C ALA A 94 -3.92 -14.98 10.74
N LEU A 95 -3.22 -14.06 11.41
CA LEU A 95 -2.12 -14.41 12.31
C LEU A 95 -2.61 -15.07 13.59
N LYS A 96 -3.74 -14.64 14.17
CA LYS A 96 -4.32 -15.28 15.37
C LYS A 96 -4.75 -16.72 15.07
N ASN A 97 -5.24 -16.99 13.87
CA ASN A 97 -5.52 -18.36 13.41
C ASN A 97 -4.26 -19.23 13.32
N GLN A 98 -3.10 -18.65 12.98
CA GLN A 98 -1.82 -19.39 12.96
C GLN A 98 -1.15 -19.48 14.33
N LEU A 99 -1.44 -18.53 15.23
CA LEU A 99 -0.77 -18.35 16.52
C LEU A 99 -1.82 -18.07 17.62
N PRO A 100 -2.67 -19.04 17.97
CA PRO A 100 -3.82 -18.83 18.86
C PRO A 100 -3.42 -18.33 20.25
N GLU A 101 -2.30 -18.83 20.78
CA GLU A 101 -1.79 -18.47 22.11
C GLU A 101 -0.98 -17.16 22.14
N ARG A 102 -0.85 -16.46 21.00
CA ARG A 102 -0.13 -15.18 20.97
C ARG A 102 -1.06 -13.99 20.89
N GLU A 103 -0.68 -12.97 21.65
CA GLU A 103 -1.25 -11.64 21.52
C GLU A 103 -0.68 -10.93 20.30
N ILE A 104 -1.58 -10.39 19.49
CA ILE A 104 -1.27 -9.68 18.24
C ILE A 104 -1.99 -8.35 18.31
N SER A 105 -1.23 -7.27 18.28
CA SER A 105 -1.75 -5.91 18.32
C SER A 105 -1.53 -5.23 16.97
N VAL A 106 -2.54 -4.44 16.56
CA VAL A 106 -2.50 -3.61 15.36
C VAL A 106 -2.60 -2.15 15.80
N LEU A 107 -1.75 -1.30 15.24
CA LEU A 107 -1.74 0.12 15.53
C LEU A 107 -1.95 0.92 14.26
N LEU A 108 -2.92 1.85 14.29
CA LEU A 108 -3.06 2.86 13.25
C LEU A 108 -1.89 3.82 13.34
N THR A 109 -1.29 4.12 12.19
CA THR A 109 -0.14 5.03 12.10
C THR A 109 -0.50 6.19 11.19
N PRO A 110 -0.65 7.43 11.72
CA PRO A 110 -0.92 8.59 10.89
C PRO A 110 0.28 8.89 9.99
N SER A 111 0.05 8.98 8.69
CA SER A 111 1.07 9.43 7.74
C SER A 111 1.20 10.95 7.85
N ARG A 112 2.26 11.43 8.50
CA ARG A 112 2.61 12.86 8.44
C ARG A 112 3.22 13.16 7.07
N SER A 113 2.44 13.71 6.15
CA SER A 113 2.96 14.36 4.94
C SER A 113 3.50 15.74 5.33
N ARG A 114 4.82 15.96 5.18
CA ARG A 114 5.36 17.33 5.18
C ARG A 114 5.01 17.99 3.86
N CYS A 115 3.82 18.55 3.73
CA CYS A 115 3.46 19.39 2.59
C CYS A 115 2.63 20.60 3.02
N GLN A 116 3.20 21.45 3.87
CA GLN A 116 2.79 22.86 3.93
C GLN A 116 3.82 23.68 3.14
N ARG A 117 3.64 23.76 1.82
CA ARG A 117 4.24 24.82 1.00
C ARG A 117 3.13 25.83 0.70
N PRO A 118 3.21 27.08 1.20
CA PRO A 118 2.21 28.10 0.89
C PRO A 118 2.11 28.32 -0.62
N GLY A 119 0.89 28.30 -1.17
CA GLY A 119 0.62 28.67 -2.57
C GLY A 119 0.50 27.52 -3.58
N ILE A 120 0.59 26.25 -3.15
CA ILE A 120 0.15 25.12 -3.98
C ILE A 120 -1.27 24.77 -3.49
N PRO A 121 -2.34 24.98 -4.27
CA PRO A 121 -3.65 24.45 -3.91
C PRO A 121 -3.51 22.94 -3.70
N GLU A 122 -4.19 22.38 -2.71
CA GLU A 122 -4.26 20.94 -2.49
C GLU A 122 -4.91 20.26 -3.71
N SER A 123 -4.15 20.11 -4.79
CA SER A 123 -4.35 18.99 -5.69
C SER A 123 -4.09 17.78 -4.81
N ASN A 124 -5.04 16.87 -4.66
CA ASN A 124 -4.88 15.60 -3.96
C ASN A 124 -3.61 14.88 -4.48
N GLN A 125 -2.46 15.18 -3.87
CA GLN A 125 -1.19 15.05 -4.56
C GLN A 125 -0.55 13.71 -4.24
N ILE A 126 -0.61 12.84 -5.24
CA ILE A 126 0.55 12.18 -5.83
C ILE A 126 1.36 11.34 -4.83
N TYR A 127 1.06 10.04 -4.80
CA TYR A 127 2.07 9.02 -4.59
C TYR A 127 3.09 9.13 -5.75
N ARG A 128 4.18 9.86 -5.54
CA ARG A 128 5.33 9.83 -6.45
C ARG A 128 5.96 8.45 -6.33
N THR A 129 5.67 7.55 -7.26
CA THR A 129 6.54 6.42 -7.56
C THR A 129 7.78 6.98 -8.25
N ASP A 130 8.93 6.86 -7.59
CA ASP A 130 10.23 7.18 -8.16
C ASP A 130 10.52 6.29 -9.37
N LEU A 131 10.14 6.76 -10.56
CA LEU A 131 10.80 6.36 -11.81
C LEU A 131 11.98 7.30 -12.01
N ARG A 132 13.17 6.89 -11.56
CA ARG A 132 14.46 7.32 -12.16
C ARG A 132 15.62 6.44 -11.70
N ARG A 133 15.97 5.42 -12.49
CA ARG A 133 17.29 5.17 -13.13
C ARG A 133 17.49 3.68 -13.45
N SER A 134 17.24 3.29 -14.69
CA SER A 134 18.18 2.41 -15.41
C SER A 134 18.90 3.29 -16.44
N ALA A 135 20.20 3.48 -16.22
CA ALA A 135 21.08 4.18 -17.13
C ALA A 135 21.57 3.19 -18.20
N GLY A 136 21.46 3.59 -19.47
CA GLY A 136 22.03 2.94 -20.65
C GLY A 136 22.06 3.94 -21.82
N PRO A 137 23.04 3.89 -22.73
CA PRO A 137 23.79 5.08 -23.15
C PRO A 137 23.10 5.93 -24.21
N ARG A 138 23.41 7.23 -24.16
CA ARG A 138 23.04 8.23 -25.17
C ARG A 138 23.75 7.91 -26.48
N VAL A 139 22.99 7.90 -27.57
CA VAL A 139 23.53 8.13 -28.91
C VAL A 139 23.00 9.48 -29.40
N THR A 140 23.94 10.35 -29.72
CA THR A 140 23.77 11.70 -30.25
C THR A 140 23.52 11.71 -31.76
N GLY A 141 22.55 12.52 -32.19
CA GLY A 141 22.66 13.31 -33.44
C GLY A 141 21.91 12.83 -34.68
N ARG A 142 20.88 13.57 -35.10
CA ARG A 142 20.88 14.55 -36.23
C ARG A 142 19.47 14.78 -36.81
N LYS A 143 19.09 16.07 -36.84
CA LYS A 143 18.37 16.85 -37.86
C LYS A 143 17.33 16.19 -38.81
N GLY A 144 16.17 16.86 -38.93
CA GLY A 144 15.30 16.88 -40.12
C GLY A 144 13.81 16.84 -39.77
N LEU A 145 13.15 18.00 -39.61
CA LEU A 145 12.22 18.62 -40.58
C LEU A 145 11.04 17.74 -41.03
N GLY A 146 9.81 18.26 -40.88
CA GLY A 146 8.64 17.77 -41.62
C GLY A 146 7.29 18.09 -40.99
N ILE A 147 6.80 19.33 -41.16
CA ILE A 147 5.37 19.67 -41.07
C ILE A 147 4.77 19.43 -42.46
N GLN A 148 3.64 18.71 -42.57
CA GLN A 148 2.55 18.86 -43.57
C GLN A 148 1.53 17.70 -43.33
N SER A 149 0.28 17.99 -42.97
CA SER A 149 -0.88 18.42 -43.79
C SER A 149 -1.69 17.27 -44.40
N ARG A 150 -2.97 17.18 -43.97
CA ARG A 150 -4.18 16.63 -44.62
C ARG A 150 -4.14 15.17 -45.12
N ARG A 151 -5.04 14.34 -44.58
CA ARG A 151 -6.37 14.04 -45.17
C ARG A 151 -7.34 13.68 -44.05
#